data_AF-A0A2N0V275-F1
#
_entry.id   AF-A0A2N0V275-F1
#
_cell.length_a   1.000
_cell.length_b   1.000
_cell.length_c   1.000
_cell.angle_alpha   90.00
_cell.angle_beta   90.00
_cell.angle_gamma   90.00
#
_symmetry.space_group_name_H-M   'P 1'
#
loop_
_entity.id
_entity.type
_entity.pdbx_description
1 polymer ?
#
loop_
_entity_poly.entity_id
_entity_poly.type
_entity_poly.pdbx_seq_one_letter_code
_entity_poly.pdbx_strand_id
1 'polypeptide(L)'
;MTILFFSLRGVPTDEADDVRQLLADNDIEFYETSAGNWGISMPAIWLYQRDDVDKARQLFNEYQQERALNQRALYRQLKAQGEYQGFFRHNLNKPIRFLGYSLLIVLIFYVSLKWLFELGLGL
;
A
#
# COMPACT_ATOMS: atom_id res chain seq x y z
N MET A 1 -3.36 -31.86 2.31
CA MET A 1 -3.89 -30.93 1.29
C MET A 1 -3.46 -29.55 1.74
N THR A 2 -2.77 -28.78 0.91
CA THR A 2 -2.17 -27.52 1.36
C THR A 2 -3.18 -26.38 1.30
N ILE A 3 -3.16 -25.49 2.30
CA ILE A 3 -4.15 -24.42 2.44
C ILE A 3 -3.45 -23.08 2.35
N LEU A 4 -3.97 -22.19 1.49
CA LEU A 4 -3.46 -20.83 1.36
C LEU A 4 -3.74 -20.08 2.68
N PHE A 5 -2.68 -19.66 3.35
CA PHE A 5 -2.80 -18.94 4.62
C PHE A 5 -2.65 -17.45 4.43
N PHE A 6 -1.57 -17.02 3.78
CA PHE A 6 -1.22 -15.61 3.66
C PHE A 6 -0.57 -15.30 2.31
N SER A 7 -1.07 -14.29 1.60
CA SER A 7 -0.47 -13.83 0.33
C SER A 7 0.62 -12.81 0.63
N LEU A 8 1.84 -13.05 0.12
CA LEU A 8 2.97 -12.15 0.28
C LEU A 8 3.02 -11.05 -0.80
N ARG A 9 2.06 -11.04 -1.73
CA ARG A 9 2.00 -10.01 -2.78
C ARG A 9 1.69 -8.63 -2.17
N GLY A 10 2.64 -7.71 -2.31
CA GLY A 10 2.50 -6.34 -1.80
C GLY A 10 2.68 -6.22 -0.29
N VAL A 11 3.12 -7.29 0.37
CA VAL A 11 3.38 -7.30 1.81
C VAL A 11 4.79 -6.76 2.06
N PRO A 12 4.97 -5.80 2.99
CA PRO A 12 6.29 -5.35 3.44
C PRO A 12 7.15 -6.51 3.95
N THR A 13 8.46 -6.43 3.76
CA THR A 13 9.38 -7.52 4.15
C THR A 13 9.34 -7.79 5.66
N ASP A 14 9.21 -6.75 6.48
CA ASP A 14 9.07 -6.86 7.93
C ASP A 14 7.81 -7.63 8.33
N GLU A 15 6.67 -7.35 7.69
CA GLU A 15 5.42 -8.09 7.94
C GLU A 15 5.52 -9.55 7.53
N ALA A 16 6.17 -9.82 6.38
CA ALA A 16 6.38 -11.19 5.94
C ALA A 16 7.26 -11.97 6.95
N ASP A 17 8.31 -11.34 7.47
CA ASP A 17 9.18 -11.93 8.49
C ASP A 17 8.45 -12.14 9.82
N ASP A 18 7.66 -11.17 10.27
CA ASP A 18 6.81 -11.31 11.47
C ASP A 18 5.86 -12.50 11.35
N VAL A 19 5.21 -12.69 10.19
CA VAL A 19 4.30 -13.82 9.97
C VAL A 19 5.05 -15.16 9.94
N ARG A 20 6.25 -15.22 9.35
CA ARG A 20 7.09 -16.43 9.39
C ARG A 20 7.47 -16.77 10.83
N GLN A 21 7.88 -15.76 11.60
CA GLN A 21 8.27 -15.94 12.99
C GLN A 21 7.06 -16.35 13.86
N LEU A 22 5.90 -15.74 13.66
CA LEU A 22 4.65 -16.10 14.34
C LEU A 22 4.30 -17.59 14.16
N LEU A 23 4.43 -18.10 12.93
CA LEU A 23 4.17 -19.51 12.63
C LEU A 23 5.25 -20.42 13.25
N ALA A 24 6.53 -20.04 13.15
CA ALA A 24 7.64 -20.79 13.71
C ALA A 24 7.59 -20.88 15.25
N ASP A 25 7.30 -19.78 15.93
CA ASP A 25 7.21 -19.71 17.40
C ASP A 25 6.05 -20.55 17.96
N ASN A 26 5.04 -20.84 17.12
CA ASN A 26 3.87 -21.63 17.48
C ASN A 26 3.91 -23.09 16.99
N ASP A 27 5.07 -23.52 16.48
CA ASP A 27 5.34 -24.85 15.93
C ASP A 27 4.38 -25.23 14.79
N ILE A 28 4.03 -24.24 13.96
CA ILE A 28 3.14 -24.43 12.81
C ILE A 28 3.99 -24.60 11.55
N GLU A 29 3.92 -25.79 10.95
CA GLU A 29 4.67 -26.11 9.74
C GLU A 29 4.07 -25.37 8.53
N PHE A 30 4.92 -24.67 7.77
CA PHE A 30 4.51 -23.90 6.60
C PHE A 30 5.51 -24.03 5.45
N TYR A 31 5.03 -23.77 4.24
CA TYR A 31 5.90 -23.56 3.08
C TYR A 31 5.56 -22.26 2.37
N GLU A 32 6.57 -21.72 1.68
CA GLU A 32 6.46 -20.47 0.96
C GLU A 32 6.68 -20.67 -0.54
N THR A 33 5.85 -20.00 -1.34
CA THR A 33 6.07 -19.85 -2.77
C THR A 33 6.75 -18.51 -3.04
N SER A 34 7.81 -18.50 -3.84
CA SER A 34 8.48 -17.27 -4.28
C SER A 34 7.82 -16.65 -5.51
N ALA A 35 7.90 -15.32 -5.65
CA ALA A 35 7.42 -14.51 -6.79
C ALA A 35 8.07 -14.87 -8.14
N GLY A 36 9.19 -15.60 -8.09
CA GLY A 36 10.06 -15.88 -9.24
C GLY A 36 10.75 -14.63 -9.79
N ASN A 37 11.72 -14.80 -10.68
CA ASN A 37 12.52 -13.68 -11.20
C ASN A 37 11.71 -12.62 -11.97
N TRP A 38 10.52 -12.98 -12.47
CA TRP A 38 9.66 -12.11 -13.28
C TRP A 38 8.48 -11.51 -12.49
N GLY A 39 8.32 -11.87 -11.21
CA GLY A 39 7.24 -11.35 -10.36
C GLY A 39 5.83 -11.78 -10.76
N ILE A 40 5.68 -12.75 -11.67
CA ILE A 40 4.38 -13.21 -12.20
C ILE A 40 3.72 -14.24 -11.29
N SER A 41 4.49 -14.94 -10.44
CA SER A 41 3.92 -15.99 -9.61
C SER A 41 3.11 -15.39 -8.43
N MET A 42 2.46 -16.29 -7.68
CA MET A 42 1.70 -15.96 -6.48
C MET A 42 2.54 -16.27 -5.25
N PRO A 43 3.33 -15.30 -4.74
CA PRO A 43 4.09 -15.52 -3.53
C PRO A 43 3.15 -15.58 -2.33
N ALA A 44 3.25 -16.64 -1.55
CA ALA A 44 2.34 -16.90 -0.45
C ALA A 44 2.92 -17.91 0.54
N ILE A 45 2.43 -17.84 1.77
CA ILE A 45 2.64 -18.82 2.83
C ILE A 45 1.44 -19.77 2.84
N TRP A 46 1.74 -21.06 2.92
CA TRP A 46 0.79 -22.15 2.87
C TRP A 46 0.99 -23.08 4.06
N LEU A 47 -0.11 -23.60 4.59
CA LEU A 47 -0.11 -24.54 5.71
C LEU A 47 -0.38 -25.96 5.22
N TYR A 48 0.21 -26.93 5.93
CA TYR A 48 0.11 -28.36 5.60
C TYR A 48 -1.12 -29.02 6.22
N GLN A 49 -1.31 -28.84 7.53
CA GLN A 49 -2.44 -29.38 8.28
C GLN A 49 -3.62 -28.40 8.29
N ARG A 50 -4.84 -28.94 8.19
CA ARG A 50 -6.06 -28.14 8.30
C ARG A 50 -6.34 -27.74 9.75
N ASP A 51 -5.95 -28.57 10.69
CA ASP A 51 -6.16 -28.35 12.12
C ASP A 51 -5.36 -27.14 12.63
N ASP A 52 -4.22 -26.86 12.00
CA ASP A 52 -3.38 -25.70 12.33
C ASP A 52 -3.90 -24.39 11.73
N VAL A 53 -4.79 -24.44 10.75
CA VAL A 53 -5.32 -23.22 10.09
C VAL A 53 -6.10 -22.35 11.07
N ASP A 54 -6.92 -22.97 11.91
CA ASP A 54 -7.74 -22.22 12.87
C ASP A 54 -6.86 -21.57 13.94
N LYS A 55 -5.85 -22.30 14.45
CA LYS A 55 -4.84 -21.79 15.38
C LYS A 55 -4.03 -20.65 14.75
N ALA A 56 -3.49 -20.86 13.55
CA ALA A 56 -2.71 -19.87 12.81
C ALA A 56 -3.52 -18.60 12.54
N ARG A 57 -4.80 -18.75 12.18
CA ARG A 57 -5.71 -17.62 11.92
C ARG A 57 -6.01 -16.83 13.18
N GLN A 58 -6.19 -17.50 14.32
CA GLN A 58 -6.38 -16.82 15.59
C GLN A 58 -5.15 -15.97 15.95
N LEU A 59 -3.96 -16.58 15.93
CA LEU A 59 -2.69 -15.92 16.23
C LEU A 59 -2.44 -14.73 15.30
N PHE A 60 -2.67 -14.92 14.00
CA PHE A 60 -2.51 -13.86 13.01
C PHE A 60 -3.49 -12.70 13.23
N ASN A 61 -4.74 -12.99 13.61
CA ASN A 61 -5.70 -11.94 13.92
C ASN A 61 -5.29 -11.13 15.15
N GLU A 62 -4.73 -11.77 16.18
CA GLU A 62 -4.21 -11.10 17.37
C GLU A 62 -3.03 -10.19 17.01
N TYR A 63 -2.06 -10.70 16.24
CA TYR A 63 -0.94 -9.91 15.70
C TYR A 63 -1.42 -8.68 14.90
N GLN A 64 -2.37 -8.87 13.97
CA GLN A 64 -2.88 -7.77 13.14
C GLN A 64 -3.59 -6.70 13.98
N GLN A 65 -4.31 -7.10 15.04
CA GLN A 65 -4.95 -6.16 15.96
C GLN A 65 -3.90 -5.35 16.72
N GLU A 66 -2.88 -6.00 17.26
CA GLU A 66 -1.79 -5.33 17.97
C GLU A 66 -1.06 -4.33 17.05
N ARG A 67 -0.72 -4.76 15.83
CA ARG A 67 -0.03 -3.91 14.85
C ARG A 67 -0.88 -2.70 14.45
N ALA A 68 -2.19 -2.89 14.26
CA ALA A 68 -3.10 -1.78 13.97
C ALA A 68 -3.21 -0.79 15.14
N LEU A 69 -3.19 -1.27 16.39
CA LEU A 69 -3.19 -0.40 17.57
C LEU A 69 -1.89 0.39 17.67
N ASN A 70 -0.74 -0.26 17.46
CA ASN A 70 0.58 0.38 17.49
C ASN A 70 0.71 1.46 16.40
N GLN A 71 0.27 1.18 15.17
CA GLN A 71 0.27 2.18 14.09
C GLN A 71 -0.67 3.36 14.40
N ARG A 72 -1.84 3.12 14.99
CA ARG A 72 -2.75 4.19 15.42
C ARG A 72 -2.14 5.04 16.54
N ALA A 73 -1.42 4.43 17.48
CA ALA A 73 -0.72 5.14 18.53
C ALA A 73 0.40 6.02 17.96
N LEU A 74 1.22 5.46 17.07
CA LEU A 74 2.28 6.20 16.36
C LEU A 74 1.71 7.37 15.57
N TYR A 75 0.63 7.16 14.82
CA TYR A 75 -0.10 8.21 14.11
C TYR A 75 -0.53 9.34 15.06
N ARG A 76 -1.14 9.00 16.21
CA ARG A 76 -1.59 9.99 17.20
C ARG A 76 -0.42 10.76 17.80
N GLN A 77 0.69 10.09 18.08
CA GLN A 77 1.89 10.71 18.61
C GLN A 77 2.50 11.69 17.60
N LEU A 78 2.69 11.27 16.34
CA LEU A 78 3.16 12.14 15.26
C LEU A 78 2.21 13.33 15.04
N LYS A 79 0.90 13.12 15.17
CA LYS A 79 -0.10 14.19 15.08
C LYS A 79 0.01 15.19 16.23
N ALA A 80 0.20 14.70 17.46
CA ALA A 80 0.38 15.54 18.64
C ALA A 80 1.70 16.34 18.60
N GLN A 81 2.74 15.78 17.99
CA GLN A 81 4.04 16.45 17.79
C GLN A 81 4.02 17.48 16.64
N GLY A 82 2.90 17.66 15.94
CA GLY A 82 2.79 18.62 14.83
C GLY A 82 3.49 18.18 13.53
N GLU A 83 4.03 16.96 13.52
CA GLU A 83 4.69 16.31 12.37
C GLU A 83 3.68 15.72 11.36
N TYR A 84 2.37 15.78 11.65
CA TYR A 84 1.34 15.67 10.61
C TYR A 84 1.30 16.95 9.77
N GLN A 85 2.38 17.18 9.04
CA GLN A 85 2.40 18.05 7.88
C GLN A 85 1.52 17.37 6.83
N GLY A 86 0.20 17.53 6.96
CA GLY A 86 -0.75 17.04 5.99
C GLY A 86 -0.30 17.41 4.58
N PHE A 87 -0.58 16.55 3.61
CA PHE A 87 -0.27 16.70 2.18
C PHE A 87 -0.31 18.16 1.66
N PHE A 88 -1.21 19.00 2.20
CA PHE A 88 -1.29 20.44 1.97
C PHE A 88 0.00 21.23 2.26
N ARG A 89 0.75 20.97 3.35
CA ARG A 89 2.01 21.67 3.66
C ARG A 89 3.17 21.26 2.76
N HIS A 90 3.21 20.01 2.29
CA HIS A 90 4.22 19.58 1.31
C HIS A 90 4.01 20.28 -0.05
N ASN A 91 2.76 20.51 -0.46
CA ASN A 91 2.43 21.17 -1.72
C ASN A 91 2.62 22.70 -1.68
N LEU A 92 2.53 23.31 -0.49
CA LEU A 92 2.81 24.74 -0.27
C LEU A 92 4.31 25.09 -0.31
N ASN A 93 5.21 24.12 -0.20
CA ASN A 93 6.66 24.35 -0.27
C ASN A 93 7.21 24.42 -1.71
N LYS A 94 6.38 24.19 -2.75
CA LYS A 94 6.77 24.38 -4.17
C LYS A 94 5.70 25.12 -4.98
N PRO A 95 5.30 26.34 -4.58
CA PRO A 95 4.20 27.08 -5.22
C PRO A 95 4.47 27.36 -6.71
N ILE A 96 5.74 27.51 -7.10
CA ILE A 96 6.15 27.76 -8.50
C ILE A 96 5.83 26.58 -9.43
N ARG A 97 6.02 25.33 -8.97
CA ARG A 97 5.73 24.16 -9.83
C ARG A 97 4.23 24.01 -10.07
N PHE A 98 3.42 24.22 -9.03
CA PHE A 98 1.96 24.17 -9.13
C PHE A 98 1.42 25.26 -10.06
N LEU A 99 1.92 26.49 -9.93
CA LEU A 99 1.57 27.60 -10.84
C LEU A 99 2.01 27.32 -12.28
N GLY A 100 3.21 26.76 -12.49
CA GLY A 100 3.70 26.39 -13.82
C GLY A 100 2.80 25.37 -14.52
N TYR A 101 2.41 24.30 -13.84
CA TYR A 101 1.50 23.30 -14.41
C TYR A 101 0.10 23.87 -14.63
N SER A 102 -0.43 24.68 -13.71
CA SER A 102 -1.74 25.32 -13.87
C SER A 102 -1.75 26.26 -15.08
N LEU A 103 -0.72 27.08 -15.25
CA LEU A 103 -0.57 27.97 -16.40
C LEU A 103 -0.50 27.18 -17.72
N LEU A 104 0.27 26.09 -17.74
CA LEU A 104 0.43 25.24 -18.91
C LEU A 104 -0.89 24.56 -19.29
N ILE A 105 -1.64 24.04 -18.32
CA ILE A 105 -2.98 23.48 -18.55
C ILE A 105 -3.92 24.54 -19.11
N VAL A 106 -3.97 25.74 -18.50
CA VAL A 106 -4.81 26.84 -18.98
C VAL A 106 -4.43 27.26 -20.39
N LEU A 107 -3.13 27.30 -20.72
CA LEU A 107 -2.64 27.65 -22.04
C LEU A 107 -3.04 26.59 -23.08
N ILE A 108 -2.90 25.29 -22.77
CA ILE A 108 -3.36 24.21 -23.65
C ILE A 108 -4.87 24.28 -23.86
N PHE A 109 -5.64 24.49 -22.79
CA PHE A 109 -7.10 24.65 -22.89
C PHE A 109 -7.46 25.87 -23.74
N TYR A 110 -6.80 27.00 -23.53
CA TYR A 110 -7.02 28.22 -24.30
C TYR A 110 -6.72 28.01 -25.78
N VAL A 111 -5.56 27.44 -26.12
CA VAL A 111 -5.19 27.14 -27.51
C VAL A 111 -6.18 26.16 -28.13
N SER A 112 -6.54 25.10 -27.42
CA SER A 112 -7.52 24.10 -27.89
C SER A 112 -8.89 24.71 -28.17
N LEU A 113 -9.39 25.55 -27.26
CA LEU A 113 -10.67 26.25 -27.42
C LEU A 113 -10.60 27.29 -28.55
N LYS A 114 -9.52 28.08 -28.62
CA LYS A 114 -9.32 29.09 -29.66
C LYS A 114 -9.25 28.45 -31.05
N TRP A 115 -8.55 27.32 -31.18
CA TRP A 115 -8.54 26.51 -32.40
C TRP A 115 -9.92 25.97 -32.76
N LEU A 116 -10.66 25.44 -31.78
CA LEU A 116 -12.02 24.94 -31.99
C LEU A 116 -12.96 26.05 -32.46
N PHE A 117 -12.86 27.25 -31.90
CA PHE A 117 -13.67 28.40 -32.31
C PHE A 117 -13.27 28.97 -33.67
N GLU A 118 -11.97 29.06 -33.99
CA GLU A 118 -11.51 29.49 -35.33
C GLU A 118 -11.88 28.50 -36.43
N LEU A 119 -11.84 27.19 -36.16
CA LEU A 119 -12.19 26.16 -37.15
C LEU A 119 -13.70 25.83 -37.18
N GLY A 120 -14.43 26.10 -36.10
CA GLY A 120 -15.85 25.75 -35.96
C GLY A 120 -16.84 26.85 -36.35
N LEU A 121 -16.42 28.12 -36.40
CA LEU A 121 -17.27 29.27 -36.80
C LEU A 121 -16.75 30.01 -38.04
N GLY A 122 -15.75 29.45 -38.74
CA GLY A 122 -15.23 29.97 -40.00
C GLY A 122 -16.00 29.46 -41.23
N LEU A 123 -17.33 29.64 -41.24
CA LEU A 123 -18.21 29.50 -42.40
C LEU A 123 -19.19 30.67 -42.45
#